data_AF-E6MVC4-F1
#
_entry.id   AF-E6MVC4-F1
#
_cell.length_a   1.000
_cell.length_b   1.000
_cell.length_c   1.000
_cell.angle_alpha   90.00
_cell.angle_beta   90.00
_cell.angle_gamma   90.00
#
_symmetry.space_group_name_H-M   'P 1'
#
loop_
_entity.id
_entity.type
_entity.pdbx_description
1 polymer ?
#
loop_
_entity_poly.entity_id
_entity_poly.type
_entity_poly.pdbx_seq_one_letter_code
_entity_poly.pdbx_strand_id
1 'polypeptide(L)'
;MGSKFFFLLLRFAGSGLPPSHMRGIGIVGRRVRGFLARRVSPHIGRGVNIERGAYVFPDTVLGDGSGIGANCEICRGLVVGKNVMMEPECLFYSNNHKFDRSKNALRATRKSVRLRWRTMSGRGTG
;
A
#
# COMPACT_ATOMS: atom_id res chain seq x y z
N MET A 1 22.73 5.04 -1.77
CA MET A 1 21.70 6.11 -1.80
C MET A 1 20.57 5.65 -2.71
N GLY A 2 19.34 5.44 -2.24
CA GLY A 2 18.33 4.85 -3.12
C GLY A 2 16.92 4.96 -2.58
N SER A 3 16.49 4.01 -1.76
CA SER A 3 15.09 3.88 -1.35
C SER A 3 14.54 5.11 -0.62
N LYS A 4 15.32 5.75 0.26
CA LYS A 4 14.91 6.99 0.97
C LYS A 4 14.69 8.16 0.01
N PHE A 5 15.54 8.32 -1.00
CA PHE A 5 15.39 9.37 -2.00
C PHE A 5 14.12 9.16 -2.83
N PHE A 6 13.92 7.96 -3.37
CA PHE A 6 12.70 7.62 -4.10
C PHE A 6 11.45 7.67 -3.23
N PHE A 7 11.58 7.37 -1.94
CA PHE A 7 10.48 7.49 -0.98
C PHE A 7 10.06 8.95 -0.82
N LEU A 8 11.01 9.87 -0.65
CA LEU A 8 10.72 11.30 -0.58
C LEU A 8 10.10 11.81 -1.90
N LEU A 9 10.63 11.38 -3.04
CA LEU A 9 10.02 11.71 -4.34
C LEU A 9 8.59 11.19 -4.45
N LEU A 10 8.32 9.94 -4.06
CA LEU A 10 6.96 9.39 -4.09
C LEU A 10 6.02 10.16 -3.14
N ARG A 11 6.49 10.42 -1.92
CA ARG A 11 5.74 11.11 -0.85
C ARG A 11 5.36 12.53 -1.25
N PHE A 12 6.30 13.31 -1.79
CA PHE A 12 6.09 14.73 -2.07
C PHE A 12 5.77 15.00 -3.53
N ALA A 13 6.66 14.64 -4.45
CA ALA A 13 6.44 14.87 -5.88
C ALA A 13 5.29 13.99 -6.42
N GLY A 14 5.23 12.72 -6.02
CA GLY A 14 4.16 11.79 -6.42
C GLY A 14 2.76 12.23 -5.96
N SER A 15 2.67 12.90 -4.82
CA SER A 15 1.42 13.46 -4.30
C SER A 15 0.98 14.74 -5.00
N GLY A 16 1.89 15.48 -5.63
CA GLY A 16 1.55 16.62 -6.49
C GLY A 16 1.06 16.20 -7.88
N LEU A 17 1.35 14.97 -8.31
CA LEU A 17 0.95 14.46 -9.62
C LEU A 17 -0.57 14.25 -9.72
N PRO A 18 -1.15 14.39 -10.93
CA PRO A 18 -2.58 14.18 -11.18
C PRO A 18 -3.07 12.79 -10.70
N PRO A 19 -4.26 12.71 -10.08
CA PRO A 19 -4.94 11.44 -9.80
C PRO A 19 -5.15 10.59 -11.06
N SER A 20 -5.18 9.26 -10.91
CA SER A 20 -5.23 8.38 -12.09
C SER A 20 -6.54 8.44 -12.88
N HIS A 21 -7.63 8.87 -12.25
CA HIS A 21 -8.95 8.98 -12.88
C HIS A 21 -9.10 10.19 -13.82
N MET A 22 -8.16 11.15 -13.79
CA MET A 22 -8.18 12.27 -14.74
C MET A 22 -7.75 11.80 -16.13
N ARG A 23 -8.65 11.91 -17.11
CA ARG A 23 -8.45 11.43 -18.48
C ARG A 23 -7.21 12.07 -19.12
N GLY A 24 -6.41 11.27 -19.82
CA GLY A 24 -5.16 11.69 -20.45
C GLY A 24 -3.99 11.78 -19.45
N ILE A 25 -3.96 12.85 -18.64
CA ILE A 25 -2.81 13.18 -17.77
C ILE A 25 -2.63 12.24 -16.57
N GLY A 26 -3.71 11.60 -16.09
CA GLY A 26 -3.68 10.69 -14.93
C GLY A 26 -2.86 9.41 -15.18
N ILE A 27 -2.74 8.98 -16.44
CA ILE A 27 -1.96 7.79 -16.83
C ILE A 27 -0.46 8.03 -16.56
N VAL A 28 0.03 9.24 -16.86
CA VAL A 28 1.42 9.62 -16.60
C VAL A 28 1.68 9.63 -15.09
N GLY A 29 0.78 10.26 -14.31
CA GLY A 29 0.84 10.27 -12.86
C GLY A 29 0.94 8.87 -12.25
N ARG A 30 0.06 7.95 -12.69
CA ARG A 30 0.07 6.54 -12.28
C ARG A 30 1.41 5.86 -12.62
N ARG A 31 1.92 6.04 -13.84
CA ARG A 31 3.18 5.43 -14.29
C ARG A 31 4.37 5.92 -13.48
N VAL A 32 4.47 7.23 -13.23
CA VAL A 32 5.55 7.82 -12.44
C VAL A 32 5.49 7.33 -10.99
N ARG A 33 4.32 7.38 -10.34
CA ARG A 33 4.17 6.86 -8.96
C ARG A 33 4.54 5.38 -8.88
N GLY A 34 4.08 4.56 -9.83
CA GLY A 34 4.41 3.14 -9.89
C GLY A 34 5.91 2.88 -10.10
N PHE A 35 6.59 3.70 -10.91
CA PHE A 35 8.05 3.62 -11.08
C PHE A 35 8.78 3.96 -9.78
N LEU A 36 8.43 5.08 -9.14
CA LEU A 36 9.05 5.48 -7.87
C LEU A 36 8.82 4.43 -6.78
N ALA A 37 7.60 3.89 -6.66
CA ALA A 37 7.27 2.84 -5.70
C ALA A 37 8.14 1.58 -5.89
N ARG A 38 8.38 1.14 -7.14
CA ARG A 38 9.29 0.01 -7.43
C ARG A 38 10.75 0.29 -7.07
N ARG A 39 11.17 1.56 -7.05
CA ARG A 39 12.50 1.97 -6.57
C ARG A 39 12.59 2.06 -5.04
N VAL A 40 11.46 2.21 -4.36
CA VAL A 40 11.37 2.17 -2.89
C VAL A 40 11.35 0.74 -2.39
N SER A 41 10.47 -0.11 -2.96
CA SER A 41 10.35 -1.53 -2.63
C SER A 41 10.50 -2.40 -3.88
N PRO A 42 11.41 -3.39 -3.86
CA PRO A 42 11.57 -4.33 -4.97
C PRO A 42 10.42 -5.35 -5.07
N HIS A 43 9.50 -5.39 -4.09
CA HIS A 43 8.41 -6.35 -4.01
C HIS A 43 7.07 -5.83 -4.58
N ILE A 44 7.13 -4.78 -5.40
CA ILE A 44 5.98 -4.19 -6.06
C ILE A 44 5.81 -4.82 -7.45
N GLY A 45 4.66 -5.46 -7.67
CA GLY A 45 4.33 -6.18 -8.90
C GLY A 45 4.05 -5.30 -10.11
N ARG A 46 3.57 -5.94 -11.18
CA ARG A 46 3.20 -5.33 -12.45
C ARG A 46 1.75 -4.84 -12.43
N GLY A 47 1.46 -3.82 -13.25
CA GLY A 47 0.11 -3.30 -13.39
C GLY A 47 -0.44 -2.60 -12.14
N VAL A 48 0.38 -2.37 -11.11
CA VAL A 48 -0.05 -1.74 -9.86
C VAL A 48 -0.52 -0.30 -10.04
N ASN A 49 -1.38 0.16 -9.15
CA ASN A 49 -1.74 1.58 -9.03
C ASN A 49 -1.39 2.09 -7.63
N ILE A 50 -0.52 3.09 -7.55
CA ILE A 50 -0.30 3.84 -6.31
C ILE A 50 -0.93 5.20 -6.55
N GLU A 51 -2.00 5.52 -5.85
CA GLU A 51 -2.70 6.78 -6.04
C GLU A 51 -1.99 7.97 -5.40
N ARG A 52 -2.48 9.15 -5.74
CA ARG A 52 -2.03 10.41 -5.13
C ARG A 52 -2.11 10.34 -3.60
N GLY A 53 -1.07 10.80 -2.91
CA GLY A 53 -1.01 10.83 -1.44
C GLY A 53 -0.62 9.49 -0.79
N ALA A 54 -0.71 8.38 -1.51
CA ALA A 54 -0.23 7.08 -1.02
C ALA A 54 1.30 6.96 -1.15
N TYR A 55 1.86 6.09 -0.33
CA TYR A 55 3.29 5.79 -0.32
C TYR A 55 3.52 4.33 0.02
N VAL A 56 4.76 3.87 -0.16
CA VAL A 56 5.19 2.52 0.20
C VAL A 56 6.44 2.56 1.07
N PHE A 57 6.66 1.52 1.86
CA PHE A 57 7.91 1.30 2.57
C PHE A 57 8.78 0.27 1.83
N PRO A 58 10.09 0.21 2.12
CA PRO A 58 10.99 -0.77 1.49
C PRO A 58 10.58 -2.23 1.67
N ASP A 59 9.82 -2.53 2.72
CA ASP A 59 9.30 -3.86 3.07
C ASP A 59 7.84 -4.08 2.65
N THR A 60 7.24 -3.13 1.93
CA THR A 60 5.87 -3.29 1.40
C THR A 60 5.87 -4.28 0.24
N VAL A 61 4.98 -5.28 0.31
CA VAL A 61 4.75 -6.25 -0.77
C VAL A 61 3.40 -5.93 -1.42
N LEU A 62 3.38 -5.74 -2.73
CA LEU A 62 2.17 -5.46 -3.49
C LEU A 62 2.10 -6.36 -4.72
N GLY A 63 1.11 -7.26 -4.76
CA GLY A 63 0.93 -8.19 -5.87
C GLY A 63 0.52 -7.52 -7.19
N ASP A 64 0.65 -8.26 -8.28
CA ASP A 64 0.24 -7.83 -9.62
C ASP A 64 -1.23 -7.41 -9.65
N GLY A 65 -1.53 -6.35 -10.42
CA GLY A 65 -2.90 -5.85 -10.62
C GLY A 65 -3.54 -5.20 -9.39
N SER A 66 -2.78 -4.97 -8.33
CA SER A 66 -3.29 -4.38 -7.08
C SER A 66 -3.14 -2.86 -7.01
N GLY A 67 -3.96 -2.22 -6.19
CA GLY A 67 -4.01 -0.78 -6.03
C GLY A 67 -3.95 -0.35 -4.56
N ILE A 68 -3.17 0.70 -4.28
CA ILE A 68 -3.26 1.48 -3.04
C ILE A 68 -4.04 2.76 -3.37
N GLY A 69 -5.18 2.93 -2.70
CA GLY A 69 -6.09 4.05 -2.87
C GLY A 69 -5.48 5.40 -2.50
N ALA A 70 -6.17 6.48 -2.87
CA ALA A 70 -5.68 7.83 -2.62
C ALA A 70 -5.55 8.10 -1.13
N ASN A 71 -4.48 8.78 -0.72
CA ASN A 71 -4.23 9.17 0.67
C ASN A 71 -4.21 8.02 1.69
N CYS A 72 -4.02 6.76 1.27
CA CYS A 72 -3.93 5.66 2.22
C CYS A 72 -2.67 5.77 3.09
N GLU A 73 -2.84 5.46 4.39
CA GLU A 73 -1.74 5.28 5.33
C GLU A 73 -1.46 3.79 5.49
N ILE A 74 -0.23 3.37 5.23
CA ILE A 74 0.17 1.97 5.37
C ILE A 74 1.15 1.78 6.52
N CYS A 75 1.25 0.56 7.04
CA CYS A 75 2.27 0.16 8.00
C CYS A 75 3.48 -0.49 7.32
N ARG A 76 4.60 -0.54 8.06
CA ARG A 76 5.73 -1.42 7.71
C ARG A 76 5.29 -2.89 7.72
N GLY A 77 5.86 -3.68 6.83
CA GLY A 77 5.53 -5.10 6.65
C GLY A 77 4.13 -5.37 6.08
N LEU A 78 3.50 -4.38 5.44
CA LEU A 78 2.23 -4.58 4.74
C LEU A 78 2.42 -5.55 3.57
N VAL A 79 1.57 -6.59 3.51
CA VAL A 79 1.54 -7.56 2.40
C VAL A 79 0.19 -7.55 1.72
N VAL A 80 0.16 -7.16 0.46
CA VAL A 80 -1.04 -7.12 -0.37
C VAL A 80 -0.92 -8.15 -1.48
N GLY A 81 -1.91 -9.03 -1.59
CA GLY A 81 -1.99 -10.05 -2.63
C GLY A 81 -2.17 -9.47 -4.04
N LYS A 82 -2.39 -10.35 -5.02
CA LYS A 82 -2.73 -9.97 -6.40
C LYS A 82 -4.20 -9.53 -6.50
N ASN A 83 -4.50 -8.61 -7.42
CA ASN A 83 -5.86 -8.12 -7.71
C ASN A 83 -6.60 -7.60 -6.47
N VAL A 84 -5.90 -6.92 -5.56
CA VAL A 84 -6.50 -6.28 -4.39
C VAL A 84 -6.56 -4.78 -4.63
N MET A 85 -7.75 -4.21 -4.53
CA MET A 85 -7.94 -2.77 -4.59
C MET A 85 -8.22 -2.23 -3.20
N MET A 86 -7.42 -1.28 -2.75
CA MET A 86 -7.73 -0.48 -1.58
C MET A 86 -8.49 0.77 -2.03
N GLU A 87 -9.59 1.06 -1.36
CA GLU A 87 -10.28 2.34 -1.51
C GLU A 87 -9.45 3.50 -0.91
N PRO A 88 -9.77 4.75 -1.26
CA PRO A 88 -9.14 5.92 -0.66
C PRO A 88 -9.21 5.92 0.87
N GLU A 89 -8.22 6.57 1.49
CA GLU A 89 -8.20 6.89 2.94
C GLU A 89 -8.24 5.66 3.86
N CYS A 90 -7.82 4.50 3.37
CA CYS A 90 -7.60 3.32 4.20
C CYS A 90 -6.39 3.51 5.12
N LEU A 91 -6.52 3.09 6.38
CA LEU A 91 -5.46 3.13 7.39
C LEU A 91 -5.08 1.71 7.81
N PHE A 92 -3.80 1.34 7.68
CA PHE A 92 -3.29 0.05 8.12
C PHE A 92 -2.24 0.22 9.20
N TYR A 93 -2.48 -0.37 10.37
CA TYR A 93 -1.55 -0.35 11.50
C TYR A 93 -1.13 -1.77 11.92
N SER A 94 0.17 -1.96 12.06
CA SER A 94 0.81 -3.21 12.49
C SER A 94 1.16 -3.22 13.98
N ASN A 95 1.26 -2.04 14.60
CA ASN A 95 1.54 -1.92 16.02
C ASN A 95 0.24 -2.10 16.79
N ASN A 96 0.25 -3.00 17.75
CA ASN A 96 -0.86 -3.25 18.64
C ASN A 96 -0.41 -3.10 20.08
N HIS A 97 -1.32 -2.76 20.99
CA HIS A 97 -1.03 -2.66 22.40
C HIS A 97 -1.62 -3.87 23.12
N LYS A 98 -0.80 -4.58 23.91
CA LYS A 98 -1.27 -5.63 24.81
C LYS A 98 -1.19 -5.09 26.24
N PHE A 99 -2.28 -5.22 26.98
CA PHE A 99 -2.29 -4.88 28.41
C PHE A 99 -1.45 -5.89 29.21
N ASP A 100 -0.49 -5.38 29.97
CA ASP A 100 0.39 -6.14 30.84
C ASP A 100 -0.07 -5.95 32.29
N ARG A 101 -0.78 -6.95 32.82
CA ARG A 101 -1.44 -6.86 34.13
C ARG A 101 -0.45 -6.72 35.29
N SER A 102 0.74 -7.32 35.20
CA SER A 102 1.74 -7.25 36.27
C SER A 102 2.37 -5.85 36.39
N LYS A 103 2.38 -5.09 35.30
CA LYS A 103 2.95 -3.74 35.23
C LYS A 103 1.89 -2.64 35.19
N ASN A 104 0.61 -3.02 35.17
CA ASN A 104 -0.53 -2.12 34.94
C ASN A 104 -0.29 -1.15 33.78
N ALA A 105 0.23 -1.66 32.65
CA ALA A 105 0.69 -0.84 31.53
C ALA A 105 0.40 -1.47 30.18
N LEU A 106 0.30 -0.63 29.13
CA LEU A 106 0.19 -1.10 27.74
C LEU A 106 1.59 -1.34 27.16
N ARG A 107 1.85 -2.56 26.71
CA ARG A 107 3.07 -2.93 26.01
C ARG A 107 2.82 -2.98 24.51
N ALA A 108 3.63 -2.25 23.73
CA ALA A 108 3.60 -2.33 22.28
C ALA A 108 4.01 -3.73 21.79
N THR A 109 3.30 -4.22 20.79
CA THR A 109 3.51 -5.50 20.10
C THR A 109 3.41 -5.25 18.60
N ARG A 110 4.10 -6.04 17.79
CA ARG A 110 3.99 -5.98 16.32
C ARG A 110 3.23 -7.19 15.80
N LYS A 111 2.27 -6.94 14.92
CA LYS A 111 1.59 -7.94 14.08
C LYS A 111 1.82 -7.59 12.61
N SER A 112 1.65 -8.56 11.71
CA SER A 112 1.66 -8.28 10.28
C SER A 112 0.25 -8.03 9.77
N VAL A 113 0.11 -7.15 8.77
CA VAL A 113 -1.14 -6.90 8.06
C VAL A 113 -1.02 -7.55 6.69
N ARG A 114 -1.97 -8.43 6.35
CA ARG A 114 -2.01 -9.11 5.05
C ARG A 114 -3.39 -9.03 4.43
N LEU A 115 -3.47 -8.44 3.23
CA LEU A 115 -4.68 -8.40 2.41
C LEU A 115 -4.62 -9.45 1.31
N ARG A 116 -5.73 -10.15 1.09
CA ARG A 116 -5.89 -11.11 0.00
C ARG A 116 -7.28 -10.98 -0.61
N TRP A 117 -7.35 -10.93 -1.93
CA TRP A 117 -8.60 -11.14 -2.65
C TRP A 117 -8.97 -12.62 -2.55
N ARG A 118 -10.19 -12.94 -2.10
CA ARG A 118 -10.76 -14.29 -2.21
C ARG A 118 -11.77 -14.27 -3.36
N THR A 119 -11.57 -15.13 -4.35
CA THR A 119 -12.65 -15.52 -5.24
C THR A 119 -13.73 -16.18 -4.39
N MET A 120 -14.96 -15.67 -4.42
CA MET A 120 -16.12 -16.45 -4.00
C MET A 120 -16.26 -17.61 -4.98
N SER A 121 -15.64 -18.77 -4.68
CA SER A 121 -16.05 -20.02 -5.30
C SER A 121 -17.35 -20.46 -4.61
N GLY A 122 -18.44 -19.77 -4.93
CA GLY A 122 -19.78 -20.19 -4.60
C GLY A 122 -20.13 -21.38 -5.48
N ARG A 123 -20.34 -22.53 -4.84
CA ARG A 123 -21.06 -23.67 -5.42
C ARG A 123 -22.41 -23.17 -5.93
N GLY A 124 -22.60 -23.24 -7.23
CA GLY A 124 -23.87 -23.02 -7.92
C GLY A 124 -24.05 -24.12 -8.95
N THR A 125 -24.11 -25.37 -8.49
CA THR A 125 -24.70 -26.49 -9.24
C THR A 125 -26.02 -26.79 -8.55
N GLY A 126 -27.09 -26.19 -9.08
CA GLY A 126 -28.45 -26.70 -8.98
C GLY A 126 -28.80 -27.33 -10.32
#